data_AF-A0A8T0AG07-F1
#
_entry.id   AF-A0A8T0AG07-F1
#
_cell.length_a   1.000
_cell.length_b   1.000
_cell.length_c   1.000
_cell.angle_alpha   90.00
_cell.angle_beta   90.00
_cell.angle_gamma   90.00
#
_symmetry.space_group_name_H-M   'P 1'
#
loop_
_entity.id
_entity.type
_entity.pdbx_description
1 polymer ?
#
loop_
_entity_poly.entity_id
_entity_poly.type
_entity_poly.pdbx_seq_one_letter_code
_entity_poly.pdbx_strand_id
1 'polypeptide(L)'
;MLLLLVLNSYLVEVLNFSALVTVHPEVKNWTKYARFEDKHGFIVNARKVYERATEFFGEEQIDVNLYLAFAKFEEKQKEYDRVRVIYKYALDRIPKQQAHQLINNYIVFERNFGDRRGIEDVIISKRRFHYEEEVKANPHNKGSWFDYLRLYGATPMWTRFEMCTNEPSPTFPPILKENTGGATFTCGSITLSTRS
;
A
#
# COMPACT_ATOMS: atom_id res chain seq x y z
N MET A 1 0.74 -38.31 29.76
CA MET A 1 0.45 -39.14 28.57
C MET A 1 -0.33 -38.37 27.50
N LEU A 2 -1.48 -37.74 27.82
CA LEU A 2 -2.27 -36.94 26.87
C LEU A 2 -1.50 -35.78 26.19
N LEU A 3 -0.73 -34.99 26.93
CA LEU A 3 0.08 -33.89 26.37
C LEU A 3 1.13 -34.36 25.34
N LEU A 4 1.75 -35.52 25.57
CA LEU A 4 2.74 -36.10 24.65
C LEU A 4 2.09 -36.62 23.36
N LEU A 5 0.85 -37.14 23.44
CA LEU A 5 0.10 -37.57 22.27
C LEU A 5 -0.36 -36.37 21.42
N VAL A 6 -0.83 -35.31 22.06
CA VAL A 6 -1.23 -34.06 21.37
C VAL A 6 -0.02 -33.38 20.72
N LEU A 7 1.12 -33.32 21.40
CA LEU A 7 2.35 -32.77 20.83
C LEU A 7 2.88 -33.61 19.65
N ASN A 8 2.82 -34.94 19.74
CA ASN A 8 3.19 -35.80 18.62
C ASN A 8 2.23 -35.63 17.42
N SER A 9 0.92 -35.49 17.65
CA SER A 9 -0.04 -35.22 16.58
C SER A 9 0.23 -33.88 15.91
N TYR A 10 0.42 -32.82 16.70
CA TYR A 10 0.73 -31.49 16.19
C TYR A 10 2.01 -31.48 15.34
N LEU A 11 3.10 -32.10 15.82
CA LEU A 11 4.36 -32.14 15.09
C LEU A 11 4.25 -32.90 13.76
N VAL A 12 3.50 -34.02 13.73
CA VAL A 12 3.23 -34.74 12.48
C VAL A 12 2.45 -33.86 11.50
N GLU A 13 1.44 -33.14 11.97
CA GLU A 13 0.66 -32.24 11.12
C GLU A 13 1.49 -31.06 10.60
N VAL A 14 2.35 -30.45 11.43
CA VAL A 14 3.29 -29.41 11.00
C VAL A 14 4.22 -29.93 9.91
N LEU A 15 4.78 -31.13 10.08
CA LEU A 15 5.65 -31.75 9.07
C LEU A 15 4.88 -32.01 7.77
N ASN A 16 3.64 -32.48 7.84
CA ASN A 16 2.77 -32.68 6.68
C ASN A 16 2.50 -31.37 5.94
N PHE A 17 2.18 -30.28 6.65
CA PHE A 17 1.98 -28.98 6.02
C PHE A 17 3.26 -28.41 5.42
N SER A 18 4.40 -28.58 6.09
CA SER A 18 5.71 -28.18 5.57
C SER A 18 6.07 -28.94 4.30
N ALA A 19 5.76 -30.24 4.23
CA ALA A 19 5.92 -31.04 3.02
C ALA A 19 4.93 -30.60 1.92
N LEU A 20 3.69 -30.26 2.29
CA LEU A 20 2.68 -29.83 1.32
C LEU A 20 3.08 -28.53 0.61
N VAL A 21 3.57 -27.52 1.33
CA VAL A 21 3.95 -26.23 0.72
C VAL A 21 5.22 -26.33 -0.12
N THR A 22 6.08 -27.32 0.12
CA THR A 22 7.29 -27.57 -0.67
C THR A 22 6.98 -28.34 -1.96
N VAL A 23 6.07 -29.31 -1.90
CA VAL A 23 5.64 -30.08 -3.08
C VAL A 23 4.64 -29.30 -3.94
N HIS A 24 3.75 -28.54 -3.31
CA HIS A 24 2.71 -27.74 -3.97
C HIS A 24 2.73 -26.29 -3.46
N PRO A 25 3.62 -25.44 -3.99
CA PRO A 25 3.81 -24.06 -3.54
C PRO A 25 2.71 -23.11 -4.04
N GLU A 26 1.47 -23.40 -3.69
CA GLU A 26 0.33 -22.53 -3.98
C GLU A 26 0.01 -21.63 -2.78
N VAL A 27 -0.35 -20.38 -3.05
CA VAL A 27 -0.74 -19.38 -2.03
C VAL A 27 -1.87 -19.91 -1.12
N LYS A 28 -2.79 -20.70 -1.69
CA LYS A 28 -3.87 -21.35 -0.93
C LYS A 28 -3.34 -22.31 0.13
N ASN A 29 -2.27 -23.07 -0.17
CA ASN A 29 -1.67 -24.03 0.76
C ASN A 29 -0.90 -23.31 1.88
N TRP A 30 -0.14 -22.27 1.54
CA TRP A 30 0.51 -21.40 2.52
C TRP A 30 -0.50 -20.76 3.48
N THR A 31 -1.61 -20.25 2.96
CA THR A 31 -2.68 -19.66 3.76
C THR A 31 -3.35 -20.70 4.68
N LYS A 32 -3.54 -21.94 4.20
CA LYS A 32 -4.05 -23.04 5.04
C LYS A 32 -3.09 -23.39 6.16
N TYR A 33 -1.79 -23.46 5.88
CA TYR A 33 -0.77 -23.76 6.88
C TYR A 33 -0.70 -22.67 7.96
N ALA A 34 -0.69 -21.40 7.58
CA ALA A 34 -0.70 -20.31 8.55
C ALA A 34 -1.98 -20.29 9.41
N ARG A 35 -3.15 -20.59 8.82
CA ARG A 35 -4.41 -20.73 9.57
C ARG A 35 -4.41 -21.93 10.51
N PHE A 36 -3.71 -23.00 10.17
CA PHE A 36 -3.55 -24.16 11.04
C PHE A 36 -2.77 -23.78 12.30
N GLU A 37 -1.65 -23.05 12.16
CA GLU A 37 -0.86 -22.55 13.29
C GLU A 37 -1.66 -21.56 14.16
N ASP A 38 -2.42 -20.66 13.54
CA ASP A 38 -3.31 -19.70 14.23
C ASP A 38 -4.37 -20.41 15.07
N LYS A 39 -4.99 -21.48 14.54
CA LYS A 39 -5.99 -22.28 15.28
C LYS A 39 -5.41 -22.99 16.51
N HIS A 40 -4.14 -23.36 16.47
CA HIS A 40 -3.44 -23.99 17.59
C HIS A 40 -2.90 -22.96 18.60
N GLY A 41 -3.06 -21.66 18.33
CA GLY A 41 -2.57 -20.58 19.18
C GLY A 41 -1.09 -20.24 18.99
N PHE A 42 -0.41 -20.85 18.01
CA PHE A 42 0.99 -20.58 17.71
C PHE A 42 1.14 -19.37 16.77
N ILE A 43 0.76 -18.19 17.26
CA ILE A 43 0.73 -16.93 16.50
C ILE A 43 2.12 -16.60 15.91
N VAL A 44 3.19 -16.82 16.69
CA VAL A 44 4.57 -16.58 16.23
C VAL A 44 4.94 -17.49 15.07
N ASN A 45 4.52 -18.75 15.10
CA ASN A 45 4.78 -19.69 14.01
C ASN A 45 3.95 -19.32 12.79
N ALA A 46 2.66 -19.01 12.96
CA ALA A 46 1.79 -18.55 11.87
C ALA A 46 2.40 -17.35 11.13
N ARG A 47 2.96 -16.37 11.87
CA ARG A 47 3.67 -15.23 11.28
C ARG A 47 4.90 -15.66 10.48
N LYS A 48 5.74 -16.54 11.05
CA LYS A 48 6.89 -17.11 10.32
C LYS A 48 6.48 -17.90 9.08
N VAL A 49 5.29 -18.49 9.03
CA VAL A 49 4.76 -19.11 7.81
C VAL A 49 4.49 -18.05 6.75
N TYR A 50 3.82 -16.94 7.11
CA TYR A 50 3.57 -15.85 6.18
C TYR A 50 4.85 -15.17 5.68
N GLU A 51 5.81 -14.90 6.58
CA GLU A 51 7.12 -14.33 6.23
C GLU A 51 7.86 -15.23 5.21
N ARG A 52 7.95 -16.54 5.50
CA ARG A 52 8.53 -17.51 4.56
C ARG A 52 7.77 -17.57 3.23
N ALA A 53 6.44 -17.50 3.25
CA ALA A 53 5.65 -17.46 2.03
C ALA A 53 5.99 -16.21 1.19
N THR A 54 6.09 -15.04 1.82
CA THR A 54 6.44 -13.79 1.12
C THR A 54 7.86 -13.81 0.56
N GLU A 55 8.82 -14.41 1.27
CA GLU A 55 10.18 -14.60 0.77
C GLU A 55 10.24 -15.61 -0.39
N PHE A 56 9.46 -16.69 -0.30
CA PHE A 56 9.45 -17.76 -1.31
C PHE A 56 8.89 -17.30 -2.66
N PHE A 57 7.78 -16.58 -2.68
CA PHE A 57 7.19 -16.06 -3.92
C PHE A 57 7.98 -14.88 -4.51
N GLY A 58 8.80 -14.21 -3.69
CA GLY A 58 9.69 -13.14 -4.11
C GLY A 58 8.96 -12.00 -4.83
N GLU A 59 9.67 -11.33 -5.74
CA GLU A 59 9.14 -10.21 -6.52
C GLU A 59 8.53 -10.64 -7.87
N GLU A 60 8.78 -11.88 -8.31
CA GLU A 60 8.33 -12.38 -9.61
C GLU A 60 6.88 -12.90 -9.60
N GLN A 61 6.40 -13.43 -8.47
CA GLN A 61 5.06 -14.03 -8.36
C GLN A 61 4.27 -13.50 -7.15
N ILE A 62 3.98 -12.20 -7.18
CA ILE A 62 3.29 -11.52 -6.08
C ILE A 62 1.77 -11.69 -6.19
N ASP A 63 1.19 -12.59 -5.40
CA ASP A 63 -0.27 -12.78 -5.33
C ASP A 63 -0.91 -11.85 -4.27
N VAL A 64 -1.88 -11.04 -4.70
CA VAL A 64 -2.69 -10.16 -3.84
C VAL A 64 -3.35 -10.94 -2.69
N ASN A 65 -3.78 -12.17 -2.94
CA ASN A 65 -4.49 -12.99 -1.94
C ASN A 65 -3.62 -13.32 -0.73
N LEU A 66 -2.30 -13.48 -0.91
CA LEU A 66 -1.37 -13.76 0.17
C LEU A 66 -1.32 -12.59 1.15
N TYR A 67 -1.11 -11.38 0.64
CA TYR A 67 -1.04 -10.16 1.46
C TYR A 67 -2.38 -9.85 2.13
N LEU A 68 -3.51 -10.09 1.46
CA LEU A 68 -4.83 -9.96 2.07
C LEU A 68 -5.04 -10.95 3.21
N ALA A 69 -4.60 -12.20 3.05
CA ALA A 69 -4.67 -13.18 4.12
C ALA A 69 -3.77 -12.81 5.30
N PHE A 70 -2.57 -12.30 5.02
CA PHE A 70 -1.61 -11.88 6.05
C PHE A 70 -2.10 -10.64 6.82
N ALA A 71 -2.61 -9.62 6.11
CA ALA A 71 -3.20 -8.44 6.73
C ALA A 71 -4.38 -8.81 7.65
N LYS A 72 -5.29 -9.69 7.18
CA LYS A 72 -6.41 -10.19 8.01
C LYS A 72 -5.95 -10.99 9.23
N PHE A 73 -4.81 -11.66 9.15
CA PHE A 73 -4.24 -12.35 10.30
C PHE A 73 -3.72 -11.35 11.34
N GLU A 74 -2.92 -10.36 10.95
CA GLU A 74 -2.43 -9.33 11.89
C GLU A 74 -3.58 -8.47 12.46
N GLU A 75 -4.63 -8.21 11.68
CA GLU A 75 -5.85 -7.54 12.14
C GLU A 75 -6.52 -8.30 13.29
N LYS A 76 -6.60 -9.64 13.20
CA LYS A 76 -7.12 -10.48 14.30
C LYS A 76 -6.24 -10.44 15.54
N GLN A 77 -4.94 -10.31 15.37
CA GLN A 77 -3.98 -10.16 16.46
C GLN A 77 -3.96 -8.73 17.04
N LYS A 78 -4.77 -7.81 16.48
CA LYS A 78 -4.85 -6.39 16.86
C LYS A 78 -3.53 -5.62 16.66
N GLU A 79 -2.67 -6.11 15.77
CA GLU A 79 -1.39 -5.49 15.41
C GLU A 79 -1.57 -4.53 14.23
N TYR A 80 -2.34 -3.46 14.42
CA TYR A 80 -2.76 -2.56 13.34
C TYR A 80 -1.60 -1.86 12.63
N ASP A 81 -0.51 -1.56 13.33
CA ASP A 81 0.66 -0.94 12.71
C ASP A 81 1.35 -1.89 11.72
N ARG A 82 1.39 -3.19 12.02
CA ARG A 82 1.92 -4.20 11.10
C ARG A 82 1.05 -4.33 9.87
N VAL A 83 -0.28 -4.28 10.03
CA VAL A 83 -1.22 -4.31 8.91
C VAL A 83 -0.93 -3.19 7.91
N ARG A 84 -0.68 -1.97 8.39
CA ARG A 84 -0.31 -0.83 7.53
C ARG A 84 0.99 -1.07 6.77
N VAL A 85 2.01 -1.61 7.44
CA VAL A 85 3.30 -1.94 6.81
C VAL A 85 3.10 -2.99 5.71
N ILE A 86 2.30 -4.03 5.97
CA ILE A 86 1.99 -5.08 4.98
C ILE A 86 1.29 -4.48 3.76
N TYR A 87 0.28 -3.62 3.96
CA TYR A 87 -0.43 -3.00 2.84
C TYR A 87 0.48 -2.09 2.01
N LYS A 88 1.30 -1.24 2.65
CA LYS A 88 2.27 -0.39 1.94
C LYS A 88 3.27 -1.22 1.15
N TYR A 89 3.88 -2.21 1.79
CA TYR A 89 4.85 -3.12 1.19
C TYR A 89 4.28 -3.85 -0.05
N ALA A 90 3.02 -4.26 0.01
CA ALA A 90 2.34 -4.92 -1.09
C ALA A 90 1.99 -3.96 -2.23
N LEU A 91 1.54 -2.73 -1.91
CA LEU A 91 1.22 -1.71 -2.93
C LEU A 91 2.44 -1.25 -3.72
N ASP A 92 3.62 -1.25 -3.11
CA ASP A 92 4.86 -0.83 -3.77
C ASP A 92 5.35 -1.85 -4.81
N ARG A 93 5.00 -3.13 -4.65
CA ARG A 93 5.47 -4.20 -5.55
C ARG A 93 4.41 -4.74 -6.51
N ILE A 94 3.14 -4.73 -6.11
CA ILE A 94 2.06 -5.28 -6.95
C ILE A 94 1.76 -4.31 -8.09
N PRO A 95 1.62 -4.79 -9.34
CA PRO A 95 1.19 -3.97 -10.45
C PRO A 95 -0.15 -3.29 -10.14
N LYS A 96 -0.23 -1.99 -10.43
CA LYS A 96 -1.38 -1.15 -10.04
C LYS A 96 -2.73 -1.67 -10.53
N GLN A 97 -2.76 -2.38 -11.66
CA GLN A 97 -3.95 -3.03 -12.21
C GLN A 97 -4.53 -4.13 -11.28
N GLN A 98 -3.67 -4.88 -10.60
CA GLN A 98 -4.06 -5.96 -9.69
C GLN A 98 -4.25 -5.46 -8.24
N ALA A 99 -3.65 -4.32 -7.90
CA ALA A 99 -3.72 -3.71 -6.58
C ALA A 99 -5.12 -3.19 -6.19
N HIS A 100 -6.07 -3.08 -7.12
CA HIS A 100 -7.39 -2.50 -6.84
C HIS A 100 -8.12 -3.19 -5.67
N GLN A 101 -8.08 -4.51 -5.61
CA GLN A 101 -8.67 -5.29 -4.51
C GLN A 101 -7.95 -5.03 -3.18
N LEU A 102 -6.63 -4.93 -3.21
CA LEU A 102 -5.81 -4.65 -2.03
C LEU A 102 -6.14 -3.26 -1.46
N ILE A 103 -6.20 -2.25 -2.32
CA ILE A 103 -6.51 -0.86 -1.95
C ILE A 103 -7.90 -0.75 -1.31
N ASN A 104 -8.91 -1.40 -1.90
CA ASN A 104 -10.27 -1.34 -1.35
C ASN A 104 -10.33 -1.95 0.06
N ASN A 105 -9.65 -3.08 0.28
CA ASN A 105 -9.55 -3.66 1.63
C ASN A 105 -8.77 -2.75 2.59
N TYR A 106 -7.71 -2.09 2.12
CA TYR A 106 -6.95 -1.17 2.96
C TYR A 106 -7.77 0.05 3.40
N ILE A 107 -8.62 0.60 2.51
CA ILE A 107 -9.56 1.67 2.85
C ILE A 107 -10.57 1.21 3.91
N VAL A 108 -11.12 0.01 3.77
CA VAL A 108 -12.05 -0.55 4.75
C VAL A 108 -11.36 -0.74 6.10
N PHE A 109 -10.11 -1.20 6.09
CA PHE A 109 -9.29 -1.32 7.30
C PHE A 109 -9.07 0.04 7.98
N GLU A 110 -8.58 1.06 7.28
CA GLU A 110 -8.36 2.38 7.89
C GLU A 110 -9.67 3.04 8.32
N ARG A 111 -10.79 2.77 7.65
CA ARG A 111 -12.11 3.24 8.10
C ARG A 111 -12.51 2.63 9.46
N ASN A 112 -12.17 1.37 9.69
CA ASN A 112 -12.59 0.64 10.89
C ASN A 112 -11.62 0.82 12.07
N PHE A 113 -10.32 0.93 11.80
CA PHE A 113 -9.25 0.89 12.82
C PHE A 113 -8.25 2.05 12.71
N GLY A 114 -8.42 2.93 11.72
CA GLY A 114 -7.53 4.05 11.45
C GLY A 114 -7.94 5.36 12.09
N ASP A 115 -7.04 6.33 11.99
CA ASP A 115 -7.30 7.74 12.29
C ASP A 115 -7.55 8.50 10.97
N ARG A 116 -8.18 9.66 11.05
CA ARG A 116 -8.60 10.46 9.89
C ARG A 116 -7.45 10.76 8.91
N ARG A 117 -6.23 10.93 9.44
CA ARG A 117 -4.99 11.13 8.67
C ARG A 117 -4.53 9.89 7.90
N GLY A 118 -4.65 8.69 8.51
CA GLY A 118 -4.29 7.43 7.85
C GLY A 118 -5.20 7.14 6.66
N ILE A 119 -6.50 7.42 6.79
CA ILE A 119 -7.47 7.32 5.70
C ILE A 119 -7.11 8.26 4.54
N GLU A 120 -6.75 9.52 4.85
CA GLU A 120 -6.38 10.52 3.85
C GLU A 120 -5.16 10.08 3.03
N ASP A 121 -4.10 9.55 3.65
CA ASP A 121 -2.89 9.08 2.96
C ASP A 121 -3.20 7.93 1.97
N VAL A 122 -4.05 6.98 2.37
CA VAL A 122 -4.45 5.86 1.50
C VAL A 122 -5.29 6.34 0.32
N ILE A 123 -6.20 7.27 0.57
CA ILE A 123 -7.05 7.86 -0.47
C ILE A 123 -6.20 8.69 -1.45
N ILE A 124 -5.24 9.46 -0.94
CA ILE A 124 -4.30 10.24 -1.75
C ILE A 124 -3.50 9.28 -2.64
N SER A 125 -2.94 8.21 -2.09
CA SER A 125 -2.20 7.20 -2.87
C SER A 125 -3.06 6.57 -3.99
N LYS A 126 -4.32 6.22 -3.69
CA LYS A 126 -5.29 5.68 -4.68
C LYS A 126 -5.62 6.68 -5.79
N ARG A 127 -5.94 7.93 -5.43
CA ARG A 127 -6.38 8.96 -6.38
C ARG A 127 -5.23 9.52 -7.21
N ARG A 128 -4.02 9.58 -6.65
CA ARG A 128 -2.81 9.99 -7.36
C ARG A 128 -2.61 9.17 -8.63
N PHE A 129 -2.78 7.85 -8.55
CA PHE A 129 -2.65 6.99 -9.72
C PHE A 129 -3.69 7.28 -10.81
N HIS A 130 -4.96 7.39 -10.42
CA HIS A 130 -6.05 7.66 -11.37
C HIS A 130 -5.82 8.97 -12.12
N TYR A 131 -5.51 10.05 -11.39
CA TYR A 131 -5.24 11.34 -12.00
C TYR A 131 -3.91 11.37 -12.78
N GLU A 132 -2.88 10.63 -12.37
CA GLU A 132 -1.65 10.46 -13.16
C GLU A 132 -1.92 9.78 -14.51
N GLU A 133 -2.79 8.77 -14.55
CA GLU A 133 -3.20 8.13 -15.80
C GLU A 133 -4.04 9.07 -16.68
N GLU A 134 -5.00 9.78 -16.09
CA GLU A 134 -5.83 10.74 -16.84
C GLU A 134 -5.02 11.89 -17.43
N VAL A 135 -4.05 12.41 -16.67
CA VAL A 135 -3.14 13.45 -17.13
C VAL A 135 -2.22 12.93 -18.25
N LYS A 136 -1.75 11.69 -18.16
CA LYS A 136 -0.95 11.07 -19.23
C LYS A 136 -1.78 10.81 -20.48
N ALA A 137 -3.03 10.37 -20.33
CA ALA A 137 -3.94 10.09 -21.44
C ALA A 137 -4.39 11.38 -22.14
N ASN A 138 -4.67 12.43 -21.38
CA ASN A 138 -5.12 13.73 -21.90
C ASN A 138 -4.31 14.89 -21.31
N PRO A 139 -3.06 15.12 -21.77
CA PRO A 139 -2.20 16.18 -21.23
C PRO A 139 -2.79 17.59 -21.34
N HIS A 140 -3.69 17.81 -22.29
CA HIS A 140 -4.36 19.09 -22.53
C HIS A 140 -5.60 19.33 -21.67
N ASN A 141 -6.10 18.31 -20.95
CA ASN A 141 -7.27 18.47 -20.10
C ASN A 141 -6.91 19.19 -18.79
N LYS A 142 -7.14 20.50 -18.76
CA LYS A 142 -6.91 21.35 -17.57
C LYS A 142 -7.68 20.83 -16.34
N GLY A 143 -8.85 20.23 -16.52
CA GLY A 143 -9.66 19.66 -15.44
C GLY A 143 -8.95 18.57 -14.65
N SER A 144 -8.37 17.57 -15.35
CA SER A 144 -7.65 16.46 -14.70
C SER A 144 -6.42 16.94 -13.91
N TRP A 145 -5.74 17.99 -14.39
CA TRP A 145 -4.66 18.63 -13.63
C TRP A 145 -5.15 19.37 -12.38
N PHE A 146 -6.32 20.03 -12.44
CA PHE A 146 -6.92 20.66 -11.26
C PHE A 146 -7.33 19.65 -10.19
N ASP A 147 -7.92 18.52 -10.60
CA ASP A 147 -8.29 17.46 -9.68
C ASP A 147 -7.06 16.78 -9.06
N TYR A 148 -5.96 16.65 -9.81
CA TYR A 148 -4.66 16.21 -9.30
C TYR A 148 -4.06 17.17 -8.27
N LEU A 149 -4.08 18.48 -8.53
CA LEU A 149 -3.55 19.49 -7.61
C LEU A 149 -4.37 19.59 -6.31
N ARG A 150 -5.70 19.49 -6.43
CA ARG A 150 -6.62 19.50 -5.28
C ARG A 150 -6.34 18.35 -4.31
N LEU A 151 -5.80 17.23 -4.81
CA LEU A 151 -5.42 16.08 -3.99
C LEU A 151 -4.43 16.43 -2.87
N TYR A 152 -3.50 17.35 -3.14
CA TYR A 152 -2.44 17.75 -2.21
C TYR A 152 -2.84 18.90 -1.29
N GLY A 153 -4.13 19.25 -1.24
CA GLY A 153 -4.62 20.38 -0.46
C GLY A 153 -4.16 21.73 -1.02
N ALA A 154 -3.64 21.77 -2.25
CA ALA A 154 -3.39 23.02 -2.95
C ALA A 154 -4.74 23.69 -3.21
N THR A 155 -5.01 24.79 -2.49
CA THR A 155 -6.09 25.68 -2.87
C THR A 155 -5.80 26.18 -4.28
N PRO A 156 -6.75 26.09 -5.22
CA PRO A 156 -6.57 26.73 -6.51
C PRO A 156 -6.65 28.24 -6.27
N MET A 157 -5.51 28.87 -5.95
CA MET A 157 -5.38 30.32 -5.95
C MET A 157 -5.13 30.76 -7.40
N TRP A 158 -6.15 30.62 -8.23
CA TRP A 158 -6.11 31.03 -9.63
C TRP A 158 -6.09 32.56 -9.82
N THR A 159 -6.12 33.37 -8.75
CA THR A 159 -6.12 34.85 -8.87
C THR A 159 -4.75 35.52 -8.97
N ARG A 160 -3.63 34.79 -9.13
CA ARG A 160 -2.34 35.46 -9.41
C ARG A 160 -1.53 34.91 -10.59
N PHE A 161 -1.99 33.85 -11.24
CA PHE A 161 -1.28 33.21 -12.35
C PHE A 161 -2.06 33.25 -13.68
N GLU A 162 -2.97 34.20 -13.85
CA GLU A 162 -3.23 34.73 -15.21
C GLU A 162 -2.18 35.78 -15.56
N MET A 163 -0.89 35.42 -15.53
CA MET A 163 0.21 36.25 -16.00
C MET A 163 1.40 35.30 -16.13
N CYS A 164 1.67 34.74 -17.31
CA CYS A 164 3.04 34.49 -17.83
C CYS A 164 3.16 33.52 -19.01
N THR A 165 2.15 32.78 -19.47
CA THR A 165 2.37 31.90 -20.64
C THR A 165 1.21 31.93 -21.64
N ASN A 166 1.28 32.90 -22.54
CA ASN A 166 0.76 32.74 -23.91
C ASN A 166 1.74 31.88 -24.73
N GLU A 167 2.04 30.64 -24.30
CA GLU A 167 2.75 29.67 -25.15
C GLU A 167 2.23 28.24 -24.98
N PRO A 168 2.13 27.46 -26.07
CA PRO A 168 1.65 26.08 -26.04
C PRO A 168 2.84 25.10 -26.05
N SER A 169 3.18 24.47 -24.93
CA SER A 169 3.89 23.17 -24.92
C SER A 169 4.04 22.57 -23.50
N PRO A 170 4.23 21.24 -23.37
CA PRO A 170 3.71 20.46 -22.27
C PRO A 170 4.81 20.09 -21.26
N THR A 171 5.18 21.00 -20.37
CA THR A 171 5.97 20.62 -19.17
C THR A 171 5.52 21.43 -17.97
N PHE A 172 4.53 20.93 -17.25
CA PHE A 172 4.19 21.33 -15.88
C PHE A 172 4.65 20.24 -14.90
N PRO A 173 5.01 20.60 -13.65
CA PRO A 173 6.39 20.66 -13.17
C PRO A 173 6.92 19.32 -12.63
N PRO A 174 8.26 19.18 -12.51
CA PRO A 174 8.89 17.99 -11.95
C PRO A 174 8.50 17.82 -10.48
N ILE A 175 8.28 16.56 -10.12
CA ILE A 175 8.05 16.00 -8.78
C ILE A 175 8.50 16.98 -7.68
N LEU A 176 7.53 17.45 -6.88
CA LEU A 176 7.76 18.26 -5.69
C LEU A 176 8.84 17.59 -4.82
N LYS A 177 10.07 18.10 -4.87
CA LYS A 177 11.10 17.74 -3.89
C LYS A 177 10.75 18.47 -2.61
N GLU A 178 10.32 17.73 -1.60
CA GLU A 178 10.26 18.21 -0.23
C GLU A 178 11.66 18.68 0.17
N ASN A 179 11.79 19.96 0.49
CA ASN A 179 12.86 20.43 1.34
C ASN A 179 12.23 21.11 2.54
N THR A 180 12.56 20.55 3.69
CA THR A 180 12.30 21.07 5.02
C THR A 180 12.89 22.47 5.15
N GLY A 181 12.04 23.41 5.57
CA GLY A 181 12.44 24.80 5.88
C GLY A 181 12.25 25.78 4.74
N GLY A 182 11.19 26.59 4.84
CA GLY A 182 11.02 27.87 4.13
C GLY A 182 11.26 27.84 2.62
N ALA A 183 10.28 27.45 1.83
CA ALA A 183 10.38 27.51 0.38
C ALA A 183 10.29 28.96 -0.12
N THR A 184 11.44 29.53 -0.49
CA THR A 184 11.52 30.69 -1.38
C THR A 184 11.50 30.21 -2.83
N PHE A 185 10.59 30.75 -3.64
CA PHE A 185 10.42 30.39 -5.05
C PHE A 185 10.96 31.51 -5.92
N THR A 186 11.82 31.18 -6.88
CA THR A 186 12.31 32.12 -7.89
C THR A 186 11.84 31.68 -9.27
N CYS A 187 11.09 32.56 -9.95
CA CYS A 187 10.74 32.40 -11.36
C CYS A 187 11.11 33.70 -12.08
N GLY A 188 12.16 33.66 -12.90
CA GLY A 188 12.75 34.86 -13.51
C GLY A 188 13.24 35.88 -12.46
N SER A 189 13.06 37.17 -12.74
CA SER A 189 13.50 38.29 -11.87
C SER A 189 12.67 38.48 -10.60
N ILE A 190 11.74 37.58 -10.28
CA ILE A 190 10.81 37.73 -9.16
C ILE A 190 11.07 36.63 -8.13
N THR A 191 11.52 37.07 -6.95
CA THR A 191 11.68 36.29 -5.72
C THR A 191 10.37 36.36 -4.91
N LEU A 192 9.71 35.22 -4.72
CA LEU A 192 8.60 35.09 -3.78
C LEU A 192 9.08 34.38 -2.52
N SER A 193 9.17 35.16 -1.44
CA SER A 193 9.34 34.64 -0.08
C SER A 193 7.98 34.36 0.51
N THR A 194 7.76 33.13 0.97
CA THR A 194 6.67 32.85 1.89
C THR A 194 7.04 33.46 3.24
N ARG A 195 6.31 34.51 3.67
CA ARG A 195 6.43 35.03 5.04
C ARG A 195 5.49 34.21 5.94
N SER A 196 5.99 33.93 7.13
CA SER A 196 5.39 33.17 8.26
C SER A 196 3.88 33.31 8.42
#